data_AF-A0A2V9FJ22-F1
#
_entry.id   AF-A0A2V9FJ22-F1
#
_cell.length_a   1.000
_cell.length_b   1.000
_cell.length_c   1.000
_cell.angle_alpha   90.00
_cell.angle_beta   90.00
_cell.angle_gamma   90.00
#
_symmetry.space_group_name_H-M   'P 1'
#
loop_
_entity.id
_entity.type
_entity.pdbx_description
1 polymer ?
#
loop_
_entity_poly.entity_id
_entity_poly.type
_entity_poly.pdbx_seq_one_letter_code
_entity_poly.pdbx_strand_id
1 'polypeptide(L)' 'MTRRNVGLGLAALTIFAGLFYFYGGHQTPTGQAPLAALNAASLSELKNEFNGSHAKARILVLLSPT' A
#
# COMPACT_ATOMS: atom_id res chain seq x y z
N MET A 1 26.77 0.71 -27.49
CA MET A 1 25.31 0.74 -27.23
C MET A 1 24.66 1.76 -28.15
N THR A 2 23.62 1.39 -28.89
CA THR A 2 22.86 2.33 -29.73
C THR A 2 21.98 3.21 -28.86
N ARG A 3 21.77 4.48 -29.25
CA ARG A 3 20.95 5.45 -28.50
C ARG A 3 19.54 4.93 -28.17
N ARG A 4 19.00 4.05 -29.04
CA ARG A 4 17.73 3.36 -28.84
C ARG A 4 17.72 2.45 -27.60
N ASN A 5 18.80 1.71 -27.38
CA ASN A 5 18.90 0.79 -26.23
C ASN A 5 19.04 1.55 -24.92
N VAL A 6 19.71 2.71 -24.94
CA VAL A 6 19.80 3.61 -23.79
C VAL A 6 18.42 4.18 -23.43
N GLY A 7 17.66 4.63 -24.43
CA GLY A 7 16.30 5.13 -24.22
C GLY A 7 15.35 4.08 -23.64
N LEU A 8 15.41 2.84 -24.15
CA LEU A 8 14.61 1.73 -23.62
C LEU A 8 15.00 1.39 -22.17
N GLY A 9 16.29 1.40 -21.84
CA GLY A 9 16.76 1.18 -20.48
C GLY A 9 16.23 2.23 -19.49
N LEU A 10 16.28 3.52 -19.87
CA LEU A 10 15.74 4.62 -19.06
C LEU A 10 14.23 4.53 -18.87
N ALA A 11 13.49 4.17 -19.93
CA ALA A 11 12.05 3.98 -19.84
C ALA A 11 11.68 2.85 -18.87
N ALA A 12 12.36 1.70 -18.97
CA ALA A 12 12.17 0.59 -18.05
C ALA A 12 12.48 0.99 -16.60
N LEU A 13 13.61 1.68 -16.36
CA LEU A 13 14.00 2.13 -15.02
C LEU A 13 12.95 3.05 -14.40
N THR A 14 12.41 3.99 -15.18
CA THR A 14 11.36 4.92 -14.73
C THR A 14 10.08 4.19 -14.35
N ILE A 15 9.67 3.20 -15.16
CA ILE A 15 8.48 2.38 -14.88
C ILE A 15 8.66 1.61 -13.57
N PHE A 16 9.81 0.93 -13.41
CA PHE A 16 10.09 0.17 -12.19
C PHE A 16 10.17 1.07 -10.95
N ALA A 17 10.79 2.25 -11.06
CA ALA A 17 10.84 3.22 -9.98
C ALA A 17 9.43 3.71 -9.58
N GLY A 18 8.56 3.99 -10.55
CA GLY A 18 7.17 4.36 -10.29
C GLY A 18 6.38 3.25 -9.60
N LEU A 19 6.48 2.01 -10.10
CA LEU A 19 5.83 0.86 -9.47
C LEU A 19 6.34 0.65 -8.04
N PHE A 20 7.64 0.75 -7.81
CA PHE A 20 8.21 0.64 -6.48
C PHE A 20 7.73 1.76 -5.55
N TYR A 21 7.62 2.99 -6.03
CA TYR A 21 7.12 4.11 -5.23
C TYR A 21 5.66 3.94 -4.81
N PHE A 22 4.79 3.49 -5.73
CA PHE A 22 3.35 3.35 -5.46
C PHE A 22 2.99 2.05 -4.73
N TYR A 23 3.78 0.98 -4.90
CA TYR A 23 3.45 -0.36 -4.38
C TYR A 23 4.51 -0.95 -3.44
N GLY A 24 5.61 -0.26 -3.17
CA GLY A 24 6.71 -0.73 -2.32
C GLY A 24 6.36 -0.90 -0.84
N GLY A 25 5.14 -0.53 -0.45
CA GLY A 25 4.65 -0.62 0.92
C GLY A 25 5.17 0.50 1.82
N HIS A 26 4.65 0.53 3.03
CA HIS A 26 5.10 1.45 4.08
C HIS A 26 6.02 0.70 5.05
N GLN A 27 6.96 1.42 5.67
CA GLN A 27 7.87 0.84 6.64
C GLN A 27 7.06 0.33 7.85
N THR A 28 7.00 -0.98 8.03
CA THR A 28 6.39 -1.62 9.21
C THR A 28 7.42 -2.32 10.06
N PRO A 29 7.17 -2.44 11.38
CA PRO A 29 8.00 -3.27 12.24
C PRO A 29 8.11 -4.70 11.70
N THR A 30 9.28 -5.31 11.88
CA THR A 30 9.54 -6.68 11.44
C THR A 30 8.54 -7.65 12.05
N GLY A 31 7.87 -8.46 11.21
CA GLY A 31 6.84 -9.41 11.63
C GLY A 31 5.41 -8.85 11.60
N GLN A 32 5.22 -7.58 11.24
CA GLN A 32 3.90 -6.96 11.10
C GLN A 32 3.59 -6.64 9.63
N ALA A 33 2.40 -7.05 9.17
CA ALA A 33 1.89 -6.68 7.86
C ALA A 33 1.69 -5.16 7.76
N PRO A 34 1.86 -4.56 6.57
CA PRO A 34 1.55 -3.16 6.34
C PRO A 34 0.13 -2.78 6.73
N LEU A 35 -0.03 -1.59 7.32
CA LEU A 35 -1.34 -1.04 7.61
C LEU A 35 -2.06 -0.71 6.29
N ALA A 36 -3.35 -1.03 6.24
CA ALA A 36 -4.19 -0.71 5.10
C ALA A 36 -4.48 0.80 5.05
N ALA A 37 -4.38 1.39 3.86
CA ALA A 37 -4.81 2.76 3.64
C ALA A 37 -6.36 2.83 3.66
N LEU A 38 -6.90 3.69 4.51
CA LEU A 38 -8.34 3.93 4.54
C LEU A 38 -8.72 4.92 3.43
N ASN A 39 -9.63 4.51 2.56
CA ASN A 39 -10.19 5.33 1.49
C ASN A 39 -11.65 4.96 1.25
N ALA A 40 -12.31 5.66 0.31
CA ALA A 40 -13.73 5.44 0.03
C ALA A 40 -14.05 4.00 -0.42
N ALA A 41 -13.11 3.32 -1.09
CA ALA A 41 -13.28 1.93 -1.53
C ALA A 41 -13.11 0.93 -0.38
N SER A 42 -12.15 1.16 0.54
CA SER A 42 -11.88 0.25 1.66
C SER A 42 -12.80 0.43 2.88
N LEU A 43 -13.57 1.53 2.93
CA LEU A 43 -14.44 1.83 4.08
C LEU A 43 -15.56 0.79 4.27
N SER A 44 -16.12 0.27 3.18
CA SER A 44 -17.19 -0.75 3.24
C SER A 44 -16.67 -2.06 3.84
N GLU A 45 -15.48 -2.48 3.44
CA GLU A 45 -14.80 -3.67 3.95
C GLU A 45 -14.50 -3.53 5.44
N LEU A 46 -13.89 -2.40 5.85
CA LEU A 46 -13.65 -2.10 7.27
C LEU A 46 -14.94 -2.20 8.09
N LYS A 47 -16.04 -1.60 7.61
CA LYS A 47 -17.33 -1.64 8.31
C LYS A 47 -17.81 -3.08 8.49
N ASN A 48 -17.68 -3.91 7.46
CA ASN A 48 -18.15 -5.29 7.47
C ASN A 48 -17.30 -6.15 8.43
N GLU A 49 -15.98 -6.05 8.37
CA GLU A 49 -15.08 -6.80 9.26
C GLU A 49 -15.23 -6.37 10.71
N PHE A 50 -15.25 -5.05 10.96
CA PHE A 50 -15.41 -4.51 12.30
C PHE A 50 -16.73 -4.98 12.90
N ASN A 51 -17.84 -4.90 12.14
CA ASN A 51 -19.13 -5.31 12.64
C ASN A 51 -19.22 -6.82 12.82
N GLY A 52 -18.78 -7.65 11.87
CA GLY A 52 -18.92 -9.10 11.94
C GLY A 52 -18.37 -9.79 13.20
N SER A 53 -17.43 -9.16 13.92
CA SER A 53 -16.85 -9.68 15.16
C SER A 53 -17.55 -9.22 16.46
N HIS A 54 -18.90 -9.24 16.47
CA HIS A 54 -19.73 -8.66 17.55
C HIS A 54 -19.47 -9.22 18.97
N ALA A 55 -18.95 -10.43 19.11
CA ALA A 55 -18.75 -11.10 20.40
C ALA A 55 -17.42 -10.77 21.11
N LYS A 56 -16.59 -9.89 20.54
CA LYS A 56 -15.25 -9.56 21.07
C LYS A 56 -15.07 -8.04 21.23
N ALA A 57 -14.21 -7.66 22.17
CA ALA A 57 -13.72 -6.28 22.25
C ALA A 57 -12.93 -5.95 20.97
N ARG A 58 -13.19 -4.77 20.40
CA ARG A 58 -12.65 -4.32 19.12
C ARG A 58 -12.00 -2.95 19.28
N ILE A 59 -10.81 -2.78 18.72
CA ILE A 59 -10.06 -1.53 18.73
C ILE A 59 -9.85 -1.10 17.28
N LEU A 60 -10.20 0.15 16.97
CA LEU A 60 -9.88 0.78 15.70
C LEU A 60 -8.82 1.85 15.94
N VAL A 61 -7.69 1.73 15.26
CA VAL A 61 -6.59 2.71 15.32
C VAL A 61 -6.52 3.43 13.98
N LEU A 62 -6.78 4.74 13.99
CA LEU A 62 -6.66 5.59 12.82
C LEU A 62 -5.41 6.45 12.97
N LEU A 63 -4.50 6.32 12.02
CA LEU A 63 -3.24 7.07 11.97
C LEU A 63 -3.34 8.08 10.83
N SER A 64 -2.99 9.34 11.10
CA SER A 64 -2.84 10.32 10.03
C SER A 64 -1.60 9.98 9.21
N PRO A 65 -1.62 10.17 7.88
CA PRO A 65 -0.40 10.13 7.08
C PRO A 65 0.61 11.15 7.64
N THR A 66 1.83 10.69 7.92
CA THR A 66 2.97 11.54 8.34
C THR A 66 3.84 11.89 7.15
#